data_AF-A0A957J335-F1
#
_entry.id   AF-A0A957J335-F1
#
_cell.length_a   1.000
_cell.length_b   1.000
_cell.length_c   1.000
_cell.angle_alpha   90.00
_cell.angle_beta   90.00
_cell.angle_gamma   90.00
#
_symmetry.space_group_name_H-M   'P 1'
#
loop_
_entity.id
_entity.type
_entity.pdbx_description
1 polymer ?
#
loop_
_entity_poly.entity_id
_entity_poly.type
_entity_poly.pdbx_seq_one_letter_code
_entity_poly.pdbx_strand_id
1 'polypeptide(L)'
;SGELLYYQAITAQLGLEWEKSRLYQHRLIELNRQANNFGGLAAALFNSAHVASFIGQHEEAILFAEELVQYVAANITEDDAYLLHVYRTMLLDCYTMGGQYEAAEKVVAQLLPWLTAEEEGRAAISGWSAVGTYHFYRQNLEASYYAHSRAITLAEKIGSASSSPFLCHAEVAALTNRLPEAQTSFSKATERIDLQHSGSNITFYYYVYYLLSRDVQHLNAARDNMLALVNHLHDPHLRHDYLHRMPLHADIAALWEAQAFTRVQVPLARLDAPLGRPLTNNDRIEVVWTVDAGELDTAVHQQSGKVAQRRCRLQRLAAEARAQGAAPTHADLAQALGVNVRTIERDSAALETAGTPLFTRRVQTKQAPE
;
A
#
# COMPACT_ATOMS: atom_id res chain seq x y z
N SER A 1 19.73 -30.30 -9.84
CA SER A 1 18.44 -30.88 -10.30
C SER A 1 17.36 -29.80 -10.18
N GLY A 2 16.24 -29.94 -10.90
CA GLY A 2 15.10 -29.00 -10.74
C GLY A 2 14.53 -29.00 -9.32
N GLU A 3 14.48 -30.17 -8.67
CA GLU A 3 13.99 -30.31 -7.30
C GLU A 3 14.78 -29.50 -6.26
N LEU A 4 16.12 -29.52 -6.32
CA LEU A 4 16.95 -28.70 -5.42
C LEU A 4 16.65 -27.21 -5.57
N LEU A 5 16.49 -26.76 -6.82
CA LEU A 5 16.20 -25.37 -7.14
C LEU A 5 14.79 -24.95 -6.66
N TYR A 6 13.82 -25.88 -6.71
CA TYR A 6 12.49 -25.69 -6.13
C TYR A 6 12.56 -25.45 -4.63
N TYR A 7 13.27 -26.31 -3.89
CA TYR A 7 13.46 -26.10 -2.45
C TYR A 7 14.19 -24.79 -2.13
N GLN A 8 15.21 -24.43 -2.91
CA GLN A 8 15.90 -23.14 -2.77
C GLN A 8 14.96 -21.95 -2.99
N ALA A 9 14.05 -22.03 -3.96
CA ALA A 9 13.05 -20.98 -4.21
C ALA A 9 12.06 -20.84 -3.05
N ILE A 10 11.55 -21.95 -2.52
CA ILE A 10 10.63 -21.95 -1.37
C ILE A 10 11.33 -21.46 -0.10
N THR A 11 12.57 -21.92 0.17
CA THR A 11 13.35 -21.44 1.31
C THR A 11 13.64 -19.94 1.21
N ALA A 12 14.00 -19.44 0.02
CA ALA A 12 14.20 -18.02 -0.21
C ALA A 12 12.91 -17.22 0.08
N GLN A 13 11.74 -17.72 -0.37
CA GLN A 13 10.44 -17.10 -0.07
C GLN A 13 10.14 -17.08 1.45
N LEU A 14 10.34 -18.19 2.15
CA LEU A 14 10.15 -18.26 3.60
C LEU A 14 11.13 -17.36 4.36
N GLY A 15 12.34 -17.15 3.83
CA GLY A 15 13.35 -16.23 4.35
C GLY A 15 13.16 -14.77 3.90
N LEU A 16 12.06 -14.43 3.22
CA LEU A 16 11.80 -13.10 2.66
C LEU A 16 12.86 -12.62 1.64
N GLU A 17 13.63 -13.55 1.06
CA GLU A 17 14.63 -13.29 0.03
C GLU A 17 13.98 -13.30 -1.36
N TRP A 18 13.01 -12.41 -1.58
CA TRP A 18 12.11 -12.39 -2.75
C TRP A 18 12.86 -12.34 -4.08
N GLU A 19 13.95 -11.57 -4.16
CA GLU A 19 14.78 -11.43 -5.37
C GLU A 19 15.46 -12.76 -5.75
N LYS A 20 15.96 -13.48 -4.75
CA LYS A 20 16.56 -14.81 -4.97
C LYS A 20 15.49 -15.82 -5.35
N SER A 21 14.34 -15.81 -4.67
CA SER A 21 13.22 -16.67 -5.01
C SER A 21 12.80 -16.47 -6.47
N ARG A 22 12.59 -15.22 -6.90
CA ARG A 22 12.27 -14.86 -8.28
C ARG A 22 13.30 -15.44 -9.26
N LEU A 23 14.60 -15.21 -9.03
CA LEU A 23 15.66 -15.76 -9.88
C LEU A 23 15.60 -17.29 -10.00
N TYR A 24 15.41 -17.99 -8.88
CA TYR A 24 15.29 -19.45 -8.88
C TYR A 24 14.04 -19.93 -9.64
N GLN A 25 12.90 -19.23 -9.51
CA GLN A 25 11.67 -19.58 -10.22
C GLN A 25 11.79 -19.40 -11.75
N HIS A 26 12.40 -18.31 -12.23
CA HIS A 26 12.67 -18.16 -13.67
C HIS A 26 13.50 -19.32 -14.22
N ARG A 27 14.54 -19.73 -13.47
CA ARG A 27 15.38 -20.86 -13.88
C ARG A 27 14.64 -22.19 -13.82
N LEU A 28 13.72 -22.38 -12.87
CA LEU A 28 12.84 -23.55 -12.82
C LEU A 28 11.91 -23.63 -14.03
N ILE A 29 11.34 -22.50 -14.48
CA ILE A 29 10.49 -22.45 -15.67
C ILE A 29 11.28 -22.95 -16.89
N GLU A 30 12.49 -22.45 -17.11
CA GLU A 30 13.35 -22.89 -18.21
C GLU A 30 13.65 -24.39 -18.18
N LEU A 31 14.06 -24.90 -17.01
CA LEU A 31 14.41 -26.31 -16.84
C LEU A 31 13.20 -27.24 -17.05
N ASN A 32 12.04 -26.87 -16.52
CA ASN A 32 10.83 -27.68 -16.68
C ASN A 32 10.29 -27.65 -18.12
N ARG A 33 10.42 -26.52 -18.84
CA ARG A 33 10.15 -26.46 -20.29
C ARG A 33 11.06 -27.40 -21.06
N GLN A 34 12.38 -27.36 -20.81
CA GLN A 34 13.35 -28.24 -21.48
C GLN A 34 13.09 -29.72 -21.21
N ALA A 35 12.65 -30.05 -19.99
CA ALA A 35 12.36 -31.42 -19.58
C ALA A 35 10.95 -31.91 -19.98
N ASN A 36 10.11 -31.05 -20.58
CA ASN A 36 8.68 -31.30 -20.79
C ASN A 36 7.96 -31.77 -19.50
N ASN A 37 8.36 -31.21 -18.35
CA ASN A 37 7.80 -31.57 -17.06
C ASN A 37 6.57 -30.70 -16.74
N PHE A 38 5.38 -31.22 -17.05
CA PHE A 38 4.11 -30.52 -16.86
C PHE A 38 3.91 -30.00 -15.43
N GLY A 39 3.95 -30.90 -14.43
CA GLY A 39 3.68 -30.53 -13.05
C GLY A 39 4.72 -29.56 -12.49
N GLY A 40 6.00 -29.74 -12.84
CA GLY A 40 7.06 -28.83 -12.45
C GLY A 40 6.93 -27.44 -13.06
N LEU A 41 6.53 -27.34 -14.34
CA LEU A 41 6.29 -26.06 -15.01
C LEU A 41 5.09 -25.33 -14.40
N ALA A 42 3.96 -26.03 -14.20
CA ALA A 42 2.78 -25.44 -13.58
C ALA A 42 3.07 -24.89 -12.17
N ALA A 43 3.80 -25.65 -11.34
CA ALA A 43 4.20 -25.19 -10.01
C ALA A 43 5.15 -23.98 -10.06
N ALA A 44 6.11 -23.96 -10.99
CA ALA A 44 7.04 -22.84 -11.14
C ALA A 44 6.34 -21.56 -11.63
N LEU A 45 5.42 -21.66 -12.59
CA LEU A 45 4.61 -20.53 -13.05
C LEU A 45 3.71 -20.00 -11.93
N PHE A 46 3.04 -20.88 -11.18
CA PHE A 46 2.20 -20.51 -10.04
C PHE A 46 2.97 -19.72 -8.98
N ASN A 47 4.13 -20.24 -8.57
CA ASN A 47 4.96 -19.56 -7.57
C ASN A 47 5.55 -18.25 -8.12
N SER A 48 5.91 -18.20 -9.40
CA SER A 48 6.40 -16.96 -10.03
C SER A 48 5.33 -15.87 -10.04
N ALA A 49 4.08 -16.21 -10.39
CA ALA A 49 2.96 -15.29 -10.34
C ALA A 49 2.74 -14.75 -8.91
N HIS A 50 2.76 -15.64 -7.91
CA HIS A 50 2.60 -15.25 -6.51
C HIS A 50 3.74 -14.33 -6.03
N VAL A 51 5.00 -14.68 -6.30
CA VAL A 51 6.16 -13.87 -5.91
C VAL A 51 6.11 -12.50 -6.59
N ALA A 52 5.85 -12.45 -7.91
CA ALA A 52 5.77 -11.21 -8.67
C ALA A 52 4.64 -10.30 -8.16
N SER A 53 3.45 -10.85 -7.91
CA SER A 53 2.32 -10.12 -7.33
C SER A 53 2.67 -9.53 -5.95
N PHE A 54 3.32 -10.32 -5.10
CA PHE A 54 3.72 -9.90 -3.76
C PHE A 54 4.70 -8.72 -3.75
N ILE A 55 5.60 -8.64 -4.74
CA ILE A 55 6.57 -7.56 -4.87
C ILE A 55 6.10 -6.40 -5.76
N GLY A 56 4.81 -6.35 -6.10
CA GLY A 56 4.20 -5.29 -6.90
C GLY A 56 4.51 -5.33 -8.40
N GLN A 57 5.11 -6.42 -8.90
CA GLN A 57 5.38 -6.65 -10.33
C GLN A 57 4.15 -7.24 -11.03
N HIS A 58 3.03 -6.49 -11.03
CA HIS A 58 1.73 -7.00 -11.45
C HIS A 58 1.67 -7.43 -12.92
N GLU A 59 2.37 -6.73 -13.83
CA GLU A 59 2.43 -7.14 -15.24
C GLU A 59 3.08 -8.52 -15.40
N GLU A 60 4.20 -8.75 -14.72
CA GLU A 60 4.92 -10.02 -14.76
C GLU A 60 4.09 -11.14 -14.11
N ALA A 61 3.40 -10.83 -13.00
CA ALA A 61 2.50 -11.76 -12.32
C ALA A 61 1.37 -12.23 -13.24
N ILE A 62 0.75 -11.29 -13.97
CA ILE A 62 -0.32 -11.59 -14.94
C ILE A 62 0.21 -12.49 -16.05
N LEU A 63 1.37 -12.19 -16.64
CA LEU A 63 1.95 -13.02 -17.70
C LEU A 63 2.15 -14.48 -17.25
N PHE A 64 2.69 -14.70 -16.05
CA PHE A 64 2.85 -16.05 -15.51
C PHE A 64 1.52 -16.74 -15.23
N ALA A 65 0.53 -16.03 -14.68
CA ALA A 65 -0.78 -16.59 -14.38
C ALA A 65 -1.57 -16.93 -15.66
N GLU A 66 -1.49 -16.09 -16.70
CA GLU A 66 -2.10 -16.36 -18.00
C GLU A 66 -1.46 -17.58 -18.66
N GLU A 67 -0.12 -17.64 -18.69
CA GLU A 67 0.60 -18.80 -19.22
C GLU A 67 0.21 -20.07 -18.46
N LEU A 68 0.15 -20.02 -17.13
CA LEU A 68 -0.26 -21.16 -16.30
C LEU A 68 -1.66 -21.64 -16.66
N VAL A 69 -2.64 -20.74 -16.73
CA VAL A 69 -4.03 -21.10 -17.03
C VAL A 69 -4.15 -21.68 -18.44
N GLN A 70 -3.48 -21.09 -19.43
CA GLN A 70 -3.46 -21.61 -20.80
C GLN A 70 -2.79 -22.98 -20.87
N TYR A 71 -1.63 -23.12 -20.23
CA TYR A 71 -0.86 -24.37 -20.20
C TYR A 71 -1.65 -25.50 -19.55
N VAL A 72 -2.29 -25.24 -18.41
CA VAL A 72 -3.10 -26.22 -17.70
C VAL A 72 -4.35 -26.56 -18.50
N ALA A 73 -5.09 -25.58 -19.02
CA ALA A 73 -6.28 -25.83 -19.82
C ALA A 73 -6.01 -26.70 -21.06
N ALA A 74 -4.81 -26.63 -21.64
CA ALA A 74 -4.42 -27.44 -22.79
C ALA A 74 -4.00 -28.89 -22.45
N ASN A 75 -3.72 -29.19 -21.18
CA ASN A 75 -3.05 -30.43 -20.78
C ASN A 75 -3.76 -31.21 -19.66
N ILE A 76 -4.79 -30.66 -19.01
CA ILE A 76 -5.53 -31.37 -17.95
C ILE A 76 -6.50 -32.40 -18.48
N THR A 77 -6.77 -33.41 -17.66
CA THR A 77 -7.87 -34.36 -17.85
C THR A 77 -9.16 -33.86 -17.19
N GLU A 78 -10.29 -34.54 -17.40
CA GLU A 78 -11.55 -34.22 -16.71
C GLU A 78 -11.41 -34.34 -15.18
N ASP A 79 -10.62 -35.29 -14.69
CA ASP A 79 -10.38 -35.50 -13.25
C ASP A 79 -9.58 -34.34 -12.61
N ASP A 80 -8.83 -33.60 -13.42
CA ASP A 80 -8.00 -32.46 -12.99
C ASP A 80 -8.70 -31.10 -13.17
N ALA A 81 -9.98 -31.09 -13.56
CA ALA A 81 -10.72 -29.86 -13.84
C ALA A 81 -10.68 -28.85 -12.67
N TYR A 82 -10.60 -29.33 -11.43
CA TYR A 82 -10.49 -28.47 -10.24
C TYR A 82 -9.20 -27.62 -10.22
N LEU A 83 -8.08 -28.12 -10.77
CA LEU A 83 -6.81 -27.38 -10.82
C LEU A 83 -6.94 -26.12 -11.68
N LEU A 84 -7.70 -26.19 -12.77
CA LEU A 84 -7.97 -25.02 -13.60
C LEU A 84 -8.67 -23.91 -12.81
N HIS A 85 -9.58 -24.27 -11.90
CA HIS A 85 -10.26 -23.30 -11.04
C HIS A 85 -9.33 -22.70 -9.97
N VAL A 86 -8.41 -23.49 -9.42
CA VAL A 86 -7.35 -22.99 -8.53
C VAL A 86 -6.48 -21.97 -9.26
N TYR A 87 -6.06 -22.24 -10.50
CA TYR A 87 -5.20 -21.31 -11.23
C TYR A 87 -5.93 -20.09 -11.77
N ARG A 88 -7.21 -20.23 -12.15
CA ARG A 88 -8.08 -19.07 -12.43
C ARG A 88 -8.24 -18.16 -11.21
N THR A 89 -8.24 -18.71 -9.99
CA THR A 89 -8.27 -17.92 -8.76
C THR A 89 -7.02 -17.04 -8.65
N MET A 90 -5.82 -17.60 -8.87
CA MET A 90 -4.58 -16.82 -8.92
C MET A 90 -4.60 -15.75 -10.02
N LEU A 91 -5.11 -16.09 -11.20
CA LEU A 91 -5.24 -15.14 -12.31
C LEU A 91 -6.19 -13.98 -11.97
N LEU A 92 -7.30 -14.27 -11.27
CA LEU A 92 -8.22 -13.25 -10.77
C LEU A 92 -7.51 -12.29 -9.81
N ASP A 93 -6.73 -12.80 -8.86
CA ASP A 93 -5.95 -11.96 -7.94
C ASP A 93 -4.95 -11.09 -8.70
N CYS A 94 -4.20 -11.67 -9.64
CA CYS A 94 -3.22 -10.94 -10.45
C CYS A 94 -3.87 -9.80 -11.27
N TYR A 95 -4.99 -10.08 -11.95
CA TYR A 95 -5.72 -9.04 -12.67
C TYR A 95 -6.27 -7.96 -11.75
N THR A 96 -6.79 -8.34 -10.59
CA THR A 96 -7.35 -7.40 -9.62
C THR A 96 -6.26 -6.47 -9.08
N MET A 97 -5.12 -7.01 -8.66
CA MET A 97 -3.99 -6.23 -8.15
C MET A 97 -3.34 -5.36 -9.23
N GLY A 98 -3.31 -5.84 -10.48
CA GLY A 98 -2.87 -5.07 -11.64
C GLY A 98 -3.89 -4.05 -12.17
N GLY A 99 -5.07 -3.93 -11.55
CA GLY A 99 -6.12 -2.98 -11.98
C GLY A 99 -6.81 -3.35 -13.31
N GLN A 100 -6.64 -4.56 -13.82
CA GLN A 100 -7.25 -5.04 -15.07
C GLN A 100 -8.66 -5.60 -14.83
N TYR A 101 -9.56 -4.74 -14.37
CA TYR A 101 -10.87 -5.16 -13.87
C TYR A 101 -11.79 -5.80 -14.92
N GLU A 102 -11.70 -5.41 -16.19
CA GLU A 102 -12.48 -6.03 -17.27
C GLU A 102 -12.05 -7.48 -17.55
N ALA A 103 -10.75 -7.76 -17.42
CA ALA A 103 -10.22 -9.11 -17.54
C ALA A 103 -10.58 -9.94 -16.30
N ALA A 104 -10.44 -9.37 -15.10
CA ALA A 104 -10.87 -9.97 -13.84
C ALA A 104 -12.36 -10.38 -13.87
N GLU A 105 -13.25 -9.52 -14.37
CA GLU A 105 -14.69 -9.79 -14.47
C GLU A 105 -14.99 -11.05 -15.30
N LYS A 106 -14.26 -11.25 -16.40
CA LYS A 106 -14.39 -12.47 -17.21
C LYS A 106 -13.98 -13.72 -16.44
N VAL A 107 -12.93 -13.63 -15.62
CA VAL A 107 -12.48 -14.74 -14.77
C VAL A 107 -13.50 -15.02 -13.67
N VAL A 108 -14.09 -13.99 -13.04
CA VAL A 108 -15.19 -14.15 -12.07
C VAL A 108 -16.36 -14.90 -12.69
N ALA A 109 -16.79 -14.51 -13.91
CA ALA A 109 -17.88 -15.18 -14.60
C ALA A 109 -17.59 -16.68 -14.88
N GLN A 110 -16.32 -17.05 -15.09
CA GLN A 110 -15.90 -18.44 -15.26
C GLN A 110 -15.84 -19.22 -13.94
N LEU A 111 -15.49 -18.55 -12.83
CA LEU A 111 -15.35 -19.19 -11.51
C LEU A 111 -16.70 -19.37 -10.80
N LEU A 112 -17.62 -18.42 -10.95
CA LEU A 112 -18.82 -18.35 -10.13
C LEU A 112 -19.73 -19.60 -10.20
N PRO A 113 -19.97 -20.23 -11.36
CA PRO A 113 -20.76 -21.47 -11.42
C PRO A 113 -20.14 -22.60 -10.60
N TRP A 114 -18.82 -22.78 -10.69
CA TRP A 114 -18.10 -23.79 -9.91
C TRP A 114 -18.10 -23.45 -8.42
N LEU A 115 -17.79 -22.21 -8.04
CA LEU A 115 -17.79 -21.75 -6.64
C LEU A 115 -19.16 -21.86 -5.95
N THR A 116 -20.24 -21.77 -6.74
CA THR A 116 -21.61 -21.91 -6.22
C THR A 116 -21.99 -23.37 -6.04
N ALA A 117 -21.50 -24.27 -6.90
CA ALA A 117 -21.72 -25.70 -6.81
C ALA A 117 -20.82 -26.39 -5.77
N GLU A 118 -19.63 -25.85 -5.52
CA GLU A 118 -18.65 -26.39 -4.58
C GLU A 118 -19.03 -26.05 -3.14
N GLU A 119 -19.54 -27.04 -2.40
CA GLU A 119 -19.97 -26.88 -1.01
C GLU A 119 -18.84 -27.14 0.01
N GLU A 120 -17.70 -27.67 -0.44
CA GLU A 120 -16.56 -28.06 0.40
C GLU A 120 -15.24 -27.90 -0.35
N GLY A 121 -14.17 -27.49 0.35
CA GLY A 121 -12.83 -27.58 -0.22
C GLY A 121 -12.01 -26.31 -0.10
N ARG A 122 -10.70 -26.50 0.05
CA ARG A 122 -9.74 -25.41 0.21
C ARG A 122 -9.70 -24.47 -1.00
N ALA A 123 -9.89 -25.02 -2.20
CA ALA A 123 -9.90 -24.24 -3.44
C ALA A 123 -11.07 -23.24 -3.48
N ALA A 124 -12.26 -23.64 -3.00
CA ALA A 124 -13.42 -22.76 -2.96
C ALA A 124 -13.23 -21.59 -1.97
N ILE A 125 -12.54 -21.80 -0.84
CA ILE A 125 -12.20 -20.72 0.09
C ILE A 125 -11.36 -19.66 -0.62
N SER A 126 -10.28 -20.07 -1.29
CA SER A 126 -9.43 -19.15 -2.05
C SER A 126 -10.19 -18.45 -3.18
N GLY A 127 -11.03 -19.18 -3.92
CA GLY A 127 -11.82 -18.60 -4.99
C GLY A 127 -12.85 -17.57 -4.52
N TRP A 128 -13.59 -17.86 -3.44
CA TRP A 128 -14.49 -16.89 -2.82
C TRP A 128 -13.74 -15.68 -2.23
N SER A 129 -12.56 -15.88 -1.63
CA SER A 129 -11.70 -14.79 -1.20
C SER A 129 -11.28 -13.89 -2.37
N ALA A 130 -10.79 -14.46 -3.48
CA ALA A 130 -10.38 -13.69 -4.65
C ALA A 130 -11.55 -12.91 -5.28
N VAL A 131 -12.74 -13.51 -5.36
CA VAL A 131 -13.96 -12.82 -5.80
C VAL A 131 -14.32 -11.66 -4.86
N GLY A 132 -14.17 -11.87 -3.54
CA GLY A 132 -14.37 -10.81 -2.54
C GLY A 132 -13.40 -9.65 -2.70
N THR A 133 -12.12 -9.94 -2.94
CA THR A 133 -11.06 -8.95 -3.20
C THR A 133 -11.31 -8.20 -4.51
N TYR A 134 -11.72 -8.87 -5.57
CA TYR A 134 -12.15 -8.23 -6.82
C TYR A 134 -13.26 -7.19 -6.58
N HIS A 135 -14.32 -7.60 -5.87
CA HIS A 135 -15.43 -6.69 -5.56
C HIS A 135 -15.03 -5.54 -4.63
N PHE A 136 -14.10 -5.79 -3.70
CA PHE A 136 -13.56 -4.78 -2.80
C PHE A 136 -12.92 -3.63 -3.58
N TYR A 137 -11.96 -3.93 -4.46
CA TYR A 137 -11.27 -2.91 -5.26
C TYR A 137 -12.16 -2.25 -6.32
N ARG A 138 -13.25 -2.90 -6.70
CA ARG A 138 -14.33 -2.31 -7.51
C ARG A 138 -15.29 -1.42 -6.72
N GLN A 139 -15.04 -1.19 -5.43
CA GLN A 139 -15.90 -0.41 -4.53
C GLN A 139 -17.31 -0.99 -4.40
N ASN A 140 -17.49 -2.29 -4.65
CA ASN A 140 -18.74 -3.01 -4.42
C ASN A 140 -18.65 -3.79 -3.10
N LEU A 141 -18.68 -3.03 -1.99
CA LEU A 141 -18.44 -3.57 -0.65
C LEU A 141 -19.49 -4.62 -0.21
N GLU A 142 -20.72 -4.54 -0.70
CA GLU A 142 -21.76 -5.53 -0.38
C GLU A 142 -21.49 -6.89 -1.05
N ALA A 143 -21.12 -6.88 -2.34
CA ALA A 143 -20.72 -8.12 -3.03
C ALA A 143 -19.41 -8.69 -2.44
N SER A 144 -18.47 -7.82 -2.06
CA SER A 144 -17.24 -8.21 -1.38
C SER A 144 -17.53 -8.87 -0.03
N TYR A 145 -18.39 -8.26 0.80
CA TYR A 145 -18.83 -8.82 2.07
C TYR A 145 -19.45 -10.21 1.88
N TYR A 146 -20.41 -10.35 0.95
CA TYR A 146 -21.04 -11.63 0.66
C TYR A 146 -20.03 -12.72 0.29
N ALA A 147 -19.11 -12.43 -0.64
CA ALA A 147 -18.10 -13.39 -1.08
C ALA A 147 -17.15 -13.80 0.06
N HIS A 148 -16.67 -12.85 0.86
CA HIS A 148 -15.85 -13.16 2.03
C HIS A 148 -16.63 -13.92 3.12
N SER A 149 -17.93 -13.66 3.30
CA SER A 149 -18.77 -14.44 4.23
C SER A 149 -18.87 -15.91 3.80
N ARG A 150 -18.98 -16.17 2.49
CA ARG A 150 -18.93 -17.54 1.92
C ARG A 150 -17.58 -18.19 2.19
N ALA A 151 -16.48 -17.47 1.97
CA ALA A 151 -15.12 -17.97 2.22
C ALA A 151 -14.92 -18.39 3.69
N ILE A 152 -15.34 -17.55 4.66
CA ILE A 152 -15.17 -17.89 6.09
C ILE A 152 -16.08 -19.05 6.53
N THR A 153 -17.30 -19.17 5.98
CA THR A 153 -18.20 -20.29 6.29
C THR A 153 -17.59 -21.62 5.85
N LEU A 154 -17.00 -21.66 4.65
CA LEU A 154 -16.28 -22.83 4.16
C LEU A 154 -15.02 -23.12 4.99
N ALA A 155 -14.26 -22.07 5.34
CA ALA A 155 -13.07 -22.19 6.18
C ALA A 155 -13.37 -22.80 7.55
N GLU A 156 -14.49 -22.41 8.17
CA GLU A 156 -14.95 -22.97 9.43
C GLU A 156 -15.39 -24.43 9.28
N LYS A 157 -16.18 -24.73 8.25
CA LYS A 157 -16.69 -26.08 7.98
C LYS A 157 -15.57 -27.12 7.88
N ILE A 158 -14.45 -26.75 7.24
CA ILE A 158 -13.31 -27.67 7.06
C ILE A 158 -12.20 -27.53 8.12
N GLY A 159 -12.39 -26.67 9.12
CA GLY A 159 -11.36 -26.41 10.14
C GLY A 159 -10.06 -25.81 9.57
N SER A 160 -10.17 -24.90 8.59
CA SER A 160 -9.01 -24.24 7.98
C SER A 160 -8.23 -23.43 9.01
N ALA A 161 -6.91 -23.59 9.00
CA ALA A 161 -5.97 -22.82 9.81
C ALA A 161 -5.63 -21.44 9.20
N SER A 162 -6.12 -21.13 8.00
CA SER A 162 -5.80 -19.86 7.34
C SER A 162 -6.52 -18.69 8.03
N SER A 163 -5.77 -17.66 8.41
CA SER A 163 -6.31 -16.41 8.96
C SER A 163 -6.79 -15.42 7.88
N SER A 164 -6.26 -15.52 6.65
CA SER A 164 -6.49 -14.54 5.58
C SER A 164 -7.98 -14.33 5.24
N PRO A 165 -8.82 -15.37 5.02
CA PRO A 165 -10.24 -15.17 4.74
C PRO A 165 -10.97 -14.39 5.85
N PHE A 166 -10.59 -14.60 7.11
CA PHE A 166 -11.17 -13.91 8.25
C PHE A 166 -10.73 -12.44 8.34
N LEU A 167 -9.48 -12.13 7.96
CA LEU A 167 -9.01 -10.73 7.88
C LEU A 167 -9.74 -9.96 6.79
N CYS A 168 -9.86 -10.52 5.58
CA CYS A 168 -10.60 -9.89 4.49
C CYS A 168 -12.08 -9.67 4.85
N HIS A 169 -12.72 -10.65 5.49
CA HIS A 169 -14.09 -10.49 5.96
C HIS A 169 -14.20 -9.40 7.05
N ALA A 170 -13.27 -9.35 8.00
CA ALA A 170 -13.25 -8.34 9.05
C ALA A 170 -13.09 -6.92 8.48
N GLU A 171 -12.20 -6.74 7.50
CA GLU A 171 -11.98 -5.47 6.81
C GLU A 171 -13.27 -4.96 6.16
N VAL A 172 -13.89 -5.75 5.28
CA VAL A 172 -15.09 -5.32 4.56
C VAL A 172 -16.29 -5.15 5.49
N ALA A 173 -16.40 -5.97 6.54
CA ALA A 173 -17.43 -5.79 7.57
C ALA A 173 -17.25 -4.47 8.33
N ALA A 174 -16.01 -4.09 8.68
CA ALA A 174 -15.72 -2.82 9.34
C ALA A 174 -16.08 -1.63 8.44
N LEU A 175 -15.70 -1.69 7.16
CA LEU A 175 -15.97 -0.62 6.18
C LEU A 175 -17.46 -0.49 5.81
N THR A 176 -18.25 -1.54 6.02
CA THR A 176 -19.71 -1.54 5.82
C THR A 176 -20.50 -1.33 7.12
N ASN A 177 -19.84 -0.89 8.19
CA ASN A 177 -20.44 -0.59 9.49
C ASN A 177 -21.12 -1.82 10.18
N ARG A 178 -20.62 -3.03 9.91
CA ARG A 178 -21.01 -4.30 10.53
C ARG A 178 -20.01 -4.70 11.63
N LEU A 179 -19.89 -3.84 12.64
CA LEU A 179 -18.82 -3.94 13.66
C LEU A 179 -18.82 -5.26 14.45
N PRO A 180 -19.96 -5.84 14.89
CA PRO A 180 -19.95 -7.12 15.62
C PRO A 180 -19.39 -8.28 14.79
N GLU A 181 -19.75 -8.36 13.51
CA GLU A 181 -19.27 -9.37 12.56
C GLU A 181 -17.79 -9.18 12.27
N ALA A 182 -17.36 -7.92 12.13
CA ALA A 182 -15.97 -7.55 11.92
C ALA A 182 -15.09 -7.98 13.10
N GLN A 183 -15.52 -7.68 14.34
CA GLN A 183 -14.83 -8.09 15.57
C GLN A 183 -14.77 -9.61 15.73
N THR A 184 -15.88 -10.30 15.45
CA THR A 184 -15.93 -11.77 15.51
C THR A 184 -14.94 -12.41 14.55
N SER A 185 -14.88 -11.89 13.32
CA SER A 185 -13.99 -12.41 12.27
C SER A 185 -12.53 -12.09 12.59
N PHE A 186 -12.25 -10.88 13.06
CA PHE A 186 -10.91 -10.49 13.48
C PHE A 186 -10.40 -11.35 14.64
N SER A 187 -11.22 -11.61 15.66
CA SER A 187 -10.85 -12.51 16.77
C SER A 187 -10.45 -13.90 16.25
N LYS A 188 -11.23 -14.47 15.32
CA LYS A 188 -10.90 -15.76 14.68
C LYS A 188 -9.62 -15.70 13.87
N ALA A 189 -9.34 -14.58 13.20
CA ALA A 189 -8.06 -14.37 12.52
C ALA A 189 -6.89 -14.32 13.52
N THR A 190 -7.04 -13.62 14.65
CA THR A 190 -6.04 -13.52 15.72
C THR A 190 -5.68 -14.88 16.30
N GLU A 191 -6.65 -15.78 16.49
CA GLU A 191 -6.41 -17.15 16.97
C GLU A 191 -5.57 -18.00 16.00
N ARG A 192 -5.58 -17.65 14.70
CA ARG A 192 -5.00 -18.46 13.61
C ARG A 192 -3.69 -17.90 13.07
N ILE A 193 -3.43 -16.60 13.26
CA ILE A 193 -2.27 -15.95 12.69
C ILE A 193 -1.02 -16.23 13.53
N ASP A 194 0.06 -16.68 12.87
CA ASP A 194 1.37 -16.75 13.48
C ASP A 194 2.09 -15.40 13.30
N LEU A 195 2.05 -14.56 14.32
CA LEU A 195 2.69 -13.23 14.28
C LEU A 195 4.23 -13.28 14.18
N GLN A 196 4.86 -14.45 14.28
CA GLN A 196 6.31 -14.59 14.11
C GLN A 196 6.70 -14.92 12.66
N HIS A 197 5.84 -15.64 11.93
CA HIS A 197 6.20 -16.20 10.61
C HIS A 197 5.26 -15.79 9.47
N SER A 198 4.23 -14.98 9.70
CA SER A 198 3.20 -14.72 8.68
C SER A 198 3.52 -13.60 7.67
N GLY A 199 4.75 -13.06 7.65
CA GLY A 199 5.20 -12.10 6.62
C GLY A 199 4.23 -10.92 6.41
N SER A 200 3.76 -10.69 5.18
CA SER A 200 2.81 -9.61 4.85
C SER A 200 1.46 -9.72 5.53
N ASN A 201 1.03 -10.91 5.95
CA ASN A 201 -0.23 -11.05 6.69
C ASN A 201 -0.17 -10.30 8.03
N ILE A 202 1.02 -10.04 8.58
CA ILE A 202 1.19 -9.22 9.78
C ILE A 202 0.89 -7.75 9.47
N THR A 203 1.37 -7.23 8.33
CA THR A 203 1.01 -5.89 7.85
C THR A 203 -0.51 -5.75 7.73
N PHE A 204 -1.16 -6.71 7.05
CA PHE A 204 -2.61 -6.70 6.87
C PHE A 204 -3.37 -6.84 8.19
N TYR A 205 -2.91 -7.70 9.09
CA TYR A 205 -3.48 -7.87 10.42
C TYR A 205 -3.53 -6.55 11.21
N TYR A 206 -2.41 -5.84 11.29
CA TYR A 206 -2.37 -4.56 12.01
C TYR A 206 -3.21 -3.48 11.34
N TYR A 207 -3.28 -3.49 10.00
CA TYR A 207 -4.15 -2.59 9.26
C TYR A 207 -5.63 -2.81 9.61
N VAL A 208 -6.11 -4.05 9.56
CA VAL A 208 -7.50 -4.38 9.95
C VAL A 208 -7.75 -4.06 11.43
N TYR A 209 -6.77 -4.28 12.30
CA TYR A 209 -6.89 -3.91 13.70
C TYR A 209 -7.07 -2.39 13.87
N TYR A 210 -6.30 -1.58 13.14
CA TYR A 210 -6.48 -0.14 13.10
C TYR A 210 -7.89 0.26 12.64
N LEU A 211 -8.44 -0.38 11.60
CA LEU A 211 -9.80 -0.09 11.13
C LEU A 211 -10.86 -0.30 12.22
N LEU A 212 -10.67 -1.32 13.07
CA LEU A 212 -11.59 -1.69 14.14
C LEU A 212 -11.45 -0.82 15.39
N SER A 213 -10.22 -0.54 15.84
CA SER A 213 -9.98 0.17 17.10
C SER A 213 -9.82 1.69 16.92
N ARG A 214 -9.45 2.14 15.73
CA ARG A 214 -9.00 3.50 15.42
C ARG A 214 -7.78 3.96 16.25
N ASP A 215 -7.04 3.02 16.83
CA ASP A 215 -5.79 3.29 17.53
C ASP A 215 -4.63 3.43 16.53
N VAL A 216 -4.05 4.63 16.47
CA VAL A 216 -2.91 4.96 15.60
C VAL A 216 -1.70 4.04 15.81
N GLN A 217 -1.54 3.44 16.99
CA GLN A 217 -0.45 2.51 17.25
C GLN A 217 -0.50 1.28 16.33
N HIS A 218 -1.69 0.80 15.98
CA HIS A 218 -1.83 -0.31 15.03
C HIS A 218 -1.52 0.12 13.59
N LEU A 219 -1.86 1.35 13.20
CA LEU A 219 -1.47 1.86 11.89
C LEU A 219 0.05 2.01 11.78
N ASN A 220 0.70 2.51 12.83
CA ASN A 220 2.16 2.56 12.91
C ASN A 220 2.76 1.15 12.83
N ALA A 221 2.22 0.16 13.55
CA ALA A 221 2.68 -1.22 13.47
C ALA A 221 2.54 -1.83 12.07
N ALA A 222 1.44 -1.53 11.36
CA ALA A 222 1.25 -1.95 9.97
C ALA A 222 2.31 -1.33 9.05
N ARG A 223 2.55 -0.02 9.18
CA ARG A 223 3.56 0.70 8.41
C ARG A 223 4.98 0.21 8.71
N ASP A 224 5.32 0.01 9.97
CA ASP A 224 6.65 -0.43 10.38
C ASP A 224 6.94 -1.84 9.88
N ASN A 225 5.95 -2.74 9.93
CA ASN A 225 6.07 -4.08 9.33
C ASN A 225 6.25 -4.01 7.81
N MET A 226 5.46 -3.19 7.12
CA MET A 226 5.60 -2.94 5.68
C MET A 226 7.00 -2.42 5.32
N LEU A 227 7.53 -1.44 6.06
CA LEU A 227 8.87 -0.89 5.84
C LEU A 227 9.98 -1.90 6.17
N ALA A 228 9.79 -2.74 7.20
CA ALA A 228 10.71 -3.82 7.51
C ALA A 228 10.80 -4.84 6.36
N LEU A 229 9.66 -5.23 5.77
CA LEU A 229 9.62 -6.13 4.62
C LEU A 229 10.33 -5.53 3.40
N VAL A 230 10.15 -4.23 3.13
CA VAL A 230 10.85 -3.52 2.06
C VAL A 230 12.37 -3.55 2.23
N ASN A 231 12.87 -3.57 3.47
CA ASN A 231 14.31 -3.63 3.72
C ASN A 231 14.97 -4.96 3.32
N HIS A 232 14.18 -6.00 3.03
CA HIS A 232 14.67 -7.24 2.42
C HIS A 232 14.81 -7.16 0.89
N LEU A 233 14.30 -6.10 0.25
CA LEU A 233 14.44 -5.85 -1.19
C LEU A 233 15.64 -4.91 -1.43
N HIS A 234 16.61 -5.37 -2.22
CA HIS A 234 17.82 -4.61 -2.54
C HIS A 234 17.64 -3.74 -3.78
N ASP A 235 16.91 -4.21 -4.79
CA ASP A 235 16.61 -3.45 -6.00
C ASP A 235 15.72 -2.23 -5.69
N PRO A 236 16.18 -0.99 -5.96
CA PRO A 236 15.39 0.22 -5.76
C PRO A 236 14.04 0.24 -6.49
N HIS A 237 13.95 -0.38 -7.67
CA HIS A 237 12.71 -0.46 -8.44
C HIS A 237 11.71 -1.39 -7.76
N LEU A 238 12.15 -2.55 -7.26
CA LEU A 238 11.27 -3.45 -6.52
C LEU A 238 10.79 -2.85 -5.20
N ARG A 239 11.66 -2.09 -4.51
CA ARG A 239 11.25 -1.34 -3.31
C ARG A 239 10.16 -0.32 -3.63
N HIS A 240 10.31 0.42 -4.73
CA HIS A 240 9.32 1.38 -5.18
C HIS A 240 7.99 0.69 -5.52
N ASP A 241 8.04 -0.39 -6.30
CA ASP A 241 6.84 -1.12 -6.73
C ASP A 241 6.10 -1.74 -5.53
N TYR A 242 6.83 -2.36 -4.60
CA TYR A 242 6.25 -2.89 -3.37
C TYR A 242 5.52 -1.80 -2.57
N LEU A 243 6.12 -0.62 -2.40
CA LEU A 243 5.53 0.46 -1.59
C LEU A 243 4.33 1.14 -2.25
N HIS A 244 4.36 1.30 -3.58
CA HIS A 244 3.42 2.19 -4.27
C HIS A 244 2.43 1.47 -5.18
N ARG A 245 2.70 0.22 -5.58
CA ARG A 245 1.81 -0.54 -6.47
C ARG A 245 0.98 -1.59 -5.75
N MET A 246 1.27 -1.87 -4.48
CA MET A 246 0.44 -2.72 -3.64
C MET A 246 -0.68 -1.86 -3.02
N PRO A 247 -1.97 -2.13 -3.32
CA PRO A 247 -3.06 -1.27 -2.85
C PRO A 247 -3.13 -1.14 -1.32
N LEU A 248 -2.94 -2.24 -0.58
CA LEU A 248 -2.88 -2.21 0.89
C LEU A 248 -1.80 -1.25 1.41
N HIS A 249 -0.63 -1.22 0.78
CA HIS A 249 0.47 -0.33 1.19
C HIS A 249 0.17 1.13 0.86
N ALA A 250 -0.47 1.38 -0.28
CA ALA A 250 -0.96 2.71 -0.62
C ALA A 250 -2.01 3.21 0.38
N ASP A 251 -2.94 2.35 0.82
CA ASP A 251 -3.94 2.69 1.83
C ASP A 251 -3.32 2.97 3.20
N ILE A 252 -2.38 2.14 3.65
CA ILE A 252 -1.61 2.37 4.88
C ILE A 252 -0.86 3.69 4.81
N ALA A 253 -0.14 3.96 3.72
CA ALA A 253 0.61 5.19 3.53
C ALA A 253 -0.31 6.42 3.55
N ALA A 254 -1.41 6.37 2.81
CA ALA A 254 -2.38 7.48 2.75
C ALA A 254 -3.01 7.77 4.13
N LEU A 255 -3.41 6.73 4.87
CA LEU A 255 -3.98 6.89 6.20
C LEU A 255 -2.95 7.37 7.22
N TRP A 256 -1.72 6.88 7.12
CA TRP A 256 -0.63 7.31 8.00
C TRP A 256 -0.27 8.77 7.74
N GLU A 257 -0.14 9.19 6.48
CA GLU A 257 0.08 10.59 6.12
C GLU A 257 -1.06 11.50 6.58
N ALA A 258 -2.31 11.05 6.47
CA ALA A 258 -3.46 11.81 6.92
C ALA A 258 -3.48 12.01 8.44
N GLN A 259 -2.88 11.11 9.22
CA GLN A 259 -2.82 11.19 10.70
C GLN A 259 -1.53 11.82 11.23
N ALA A 260 -0.40 11.52 10.60
CA ALA A 260 0.91 12.01 11.02
C ALA A 260 1.03 13.51 10.83
N PHE A 261 0.23 14.09 9.93
CA PHE A 261 0.36 15.47 9.51
C PHE A 261 -0.78 16.34 10.03
N THR A 262 -0.45 17.38 10.79
CA THR A 262 -1.41 18.45 11.05
C THR A 262 -1.39 19.39 9.86
N ARG A 263 -2.48 19.36 9.07
CA ARG A 263 -2.68 20.25 7.93
C ARG A 263 -3.70 21.34 8.25
N VAL A 264 -3.44 22.55 7.77
CA VAL A 264 -4.34 23.70 7.90
C VAL A 264 -4.53 24.38 6.55
N GLN A 265 -5.74 24.86 6.29
CA GLN A 265 -6.01 25.76 5.16
C GLN A 265 -5.78 27.20 5.62
N VAL A 266 -4.94 27.93 4.89
CA VAL A 266 -4.59 29.32 5.22
C VAL A 266 -4.68 30.18 3.97
N PRO A 267 -5.36 31.34 4.02
CA PRO A 267 -5.39 32.28 2.90
C PRO A 267 -4.06 33.03 2.82
N LEU A 268 -3.24 32.72 1.82
CA LEU A 268 -1.93 33.36 1.60
C LEU A 268 -1.97 34.29 0.40
N ALA A 269 -1.05 35.27 0.36
CA ALA A 269 -0.92 36.15 -0.79
C ALA A 269 -0.55 35.35 -2.04
N ARG A 270 -1.22 35.63 -3.16
CA ARG A 270 -0.83 35.09 -4.47
C ARG A 270 0.58 35.51 -4.82
N LEU A 271 1.27 34.66 -5.59
CA LEU A 271 2.62 34.94 -6.08
C LEU A 271 2.70 36.26 -6.87
N ASP A 272 1.64 36.58 -7.62
CA ASP A 272 1.51 37.76 -8.48
C ASP A 272 0.79 38.95 -7.82
N ALA A 273 0.47 38.86 -6.52
CA ALA A 273 -0.20 39.93 -5.80
C ALA A 273 0.66 41.22 -5.79
N PRO A 274 0.08 42.39 -6.11
CA PRO A 274 0.83 43.63 -6.21
C PRO A 274 1.53 43.99 -4.90
N LEU A 275 2.76 44.51 -5.02
CA LEU A 275 3.56 45.01 -3.91
C LEU A 275 3.21 46.49 -3.63
N GLY A 276 3.37 46.92 -2.37
CA GLY A 276 3.22 48.33 -1.99
C GLY A 276 1.81 48.81 -1.63
N ARG A 277 0.78 47.96 -1.74
CA ARG A 277 -0.56 48.23 -1.19
C ARG A 277 -1.01 47.12 -0.23
N PRO A 278 -1.96 47.41 0.69
CA PRO A 278 -2.60 46.37 1.49
C PRO A 278 -3.20 45.27 0.61
N LEU A 279 -3.05 44.01 1.05
CA LEU A 279 -3.66 42.85 0.40
C LEU A 279 -5.18 42.88 0.59
N THR A 280 -5.90 42.65 -0.50
CA THR A 280 -7.34 42.39 -0.51
C THR A 280 -7.61 40.89 -0.56
N ASN A 281 -8.86 40.47 -0.38
CA ASN A 281 -9.23 39.05 -0.50
C ASN A 281 -8.94 38.49 -1.91
N ASN A 282 -9.03 39.32 -2.96
CA ASN A 282 -8.71 38.91 -4.32
C ASN A 282 -7.20 38.68 -4.54
N ASP A 283 -6.36 39.25 -3.67
CA ASP A 283 -4.92 39.05 -3.69
C ASP A 283 -4.50 37.79 -2.93
N ARG A 284 -5.44 37.00 -2.38
CA ARG A 284 -5.19 35.79 -1.61
C ARG A 284 -5.74 34.53 -2.29
N ILE A 285 -5.10 33.40 -2.02
CA ILE A 285 -5.56 32.06 -2.38
C ILE A 285 -5.46 31.13 -1.17
N GLU A 286 -6.35 30.15 -1.09
CA GLU A 286 -6.30 29.11 -0.07
C GLU A 286 -5.14 28.16 -0.35
N VAL A 287 -4.30 27.94 0.66
CA VAL A 287 -3.15 27.04 0.61
C VAL A 287 -3.28 26.02 1.72
N VAL A 288 -3.02 24.75 1.42
CA VAL A 288 -2.90 23.69 2.42
C VAL A 288 -1.47 23.62 2.90
N TRP A 289 -1.27 23.79 4.22
CA TRP A 289 0.03 23.77 4.89
C TRP A 289 0.15 22.61 5.87
N THR A 290 1.29 21.92 5.84
CA THR A 290 1.67 20.90 6.82
C THR A 290 2.43 21.54 7.98
N VAL A 291 1.70 22.06 8.97
CA VAL A 291 2.28 22.77 10.13
C VAL A 291 3.01 21.85 11.10
N ASP A 292 2.59 20.59 11.17
CA ASP A 292 3.30 19.53 11.87
C ASP A 292 3.39 18.31 10.95
N ALA A 293 4.62 17.83 10.69
CA ALA A 293 4.87 16.60 9.94
C ALA A 293 5.11 15.38 10.85
N GLY A 294 4.69 15.46 12.11
CA GLY A 294 4.69 14.35 13.06
C GLY A 294 6.10 13.85 13.38
N GLU A 295 6.36 12.59 13.07
CA GLU A 295 7.65 11.94 13.35
C GLU A 295 8.81 12.59 12.62
N LEU A 296 8.60 13.12 11.40
CA LEU A 296 9.66 13.80 10.65
C LEU A 296 10.17 15.02 11.40
N ASP A 297 9.26 15.82 11.97
CA ASP A 297 9.63 16.98 12.77
C ASP A 297 10.21 16.57 14.14
N THR A 298 9.72 15.47 14.71
CA THR A 298 10.22 14.92 15.98
C THR A 298 11.65 14.41 15.84
N ALA A 299 11.99 13.72 14.75
CA ALA A 299 13.33 13.24 14.47
C ALA A 299 14.33 14.40 14.34
N VAL A 300 13.96 15.47 13.60
CA VAL A 300 14.80 16.68 13.51
C VAL A 300 14.97 17.34 14.88
N HIS A 301 13.92 17.36 15.70
CA HIS A 301 13.99 17.90 17.06
C HIS A 301 14.96 17.11 17.94
N GLN A 302 14.89 15.77 17.92
CA GLN A 302 15.76 14.90 18.70
C GLN A 302 17.22 15.00 18.25
N GLN A 303 17.47 15.04 16.94
CA GLN A 303 18.82 15.06 16.39
C GLN A 303 19.49 16.45 16.50
N SER A 304 18.74 17.52 16.27
CA SER A 304 19.29 18.87 16.04
C SER A 304 18.63 19.99 16.86
N GLY A 305 17.69 19.65 17.75
CA GLY A 305 17.04 20.59 18.65
C GLY A 305 15.92 21.43 18.03
N LYS A 306 15.28 22.25 18.87
CA LYS A 306 14.05 23.02 18.51
C LYS A 306 14.26 24.03 17.37
N VAL A 307 15.45 24.63 17.27
CA VAL A 307 15.73 25.64 16.23
C VAL A 307 15.82 24.99 14.86
N ALA A 308 16.50 23.84 14.74
CA ALA A 308 16.59 23.09 13.50
C ALA A 308 15.21 22.60 13.05
N GLN A 309 14.40 22.06 13.98
CA GLN A 309 13.02 21.67 13.71
C GLN A 309 12.21 22.83 13.13
N ARG A 310 12.24 24.01 13.77
CA ARG A 310 11.48 25.19 13.30
C ARG A 310 11.95 25.66 11.90
N ARG A 311 13.25 25.62 11.62
CA ARG A 311 13.79 25.98 10.31
C ARG A 311 13.39 25.00 9.21
N CYS A 312 13.41 23.70 9.51
CA CYS A 312 12.89 22.65 8.62
C CYS A 312 11.40 22.91 8.31
N ARG A 313 10.58 23.18 9.33
CA ARG A 313 9.17 23.55 9.16
C ARG A 313 9.01 24.80 8.28
N LEU A 314 9.80 25.85 8.50
CA LEU A 314 9.74 27.07 7.68
C LEU A 314 10.03 26.81 6.20
N GLN A 315 11.06 26.01 5.90
CA GLN A 315 11.39 25.66 4.53
C GLN A 315 10.26 24.87 3.88
N ARG A 316 9.67 23.89 4.60
CA ARG A 316 8.51 23.13 4.13
C ARG A 316 7.31 24.04 3.81
N LEU A 317 6.89 24.89 4.75
CA LEU A 317 5.74 25.79 4.55
C LEU A 317 5.95 26.76 3.37
N ALA A 318 7.16 27.30 3.22
CA ALA A 318 7.49 28.17 2.09
C ALA A 318 7.45 27.41 0.74
N ALA A 319 7.95 26.17 0.71
CA ALA A 319 7.91 25.32 -0.48
C ALA A 319 6.48 24.92 -0.87
N GLU A 320 5.67 24.48 0.12
CA GLU A 320 4.25 24.13 -0.07
C GLU A 320 3.43 25.31 -0.60
N ALA A 321 3.64 26.51 -0.05
CA ALA A 321 2.96 27.73 -0.53
C ALA A 321 3.35 28.05 -1.98
N ARG A 322 4.65 27.97 -2.30
CA ARG A 322 5.14 28.23 -3.66
C ARG A 322 4.57 27.23 -4.67
N ALA A 323 4.53 25.94 -4.32
CA ALA A 323 3.96 24.90 -5.18
C ALA A 323 2.47 25.15 -5.50
N GLN A 324 1.76 25.83 -4.60
CA GLN A 324 0.35 26.20 -4.75
C GLN A 324 0.16 27.62 -5.33
N GLY A 325 1.23 28.30 -5.78
CA GLY A 325 1.15 29.63 -6.40
C GLY A 325 1.00 30.79 -5.42
N ALA A 326 1.42 30.61 -4.17
CA ALA A 326 1.40 31.63 -3.13
C ALA A 326 2.81 32.05 -2.67
N ALA A 327 2.89 33.21 -2.01
CA ALA A 327 4.09 33.73 -1.35
C ALA A 327 3.74 34.18 0.08
N PRO A 328 4.13 33.43 1.12
CA PRO A 328 3.78 33.80 2.50
C PRO A 328 4.58 35.03 2.96
N THR A 329 3.98 35.81 3.85
CA THR A 329 4.69 36.85 4.61
C THR A 329 5.33 36.24 5.87
N HIS A 330 6.26 36.95 6.52
CA HIS A 330 6.78 36.51 7.81
C HIS A 330 5.71 36.45 8.90
N ALA A 331 4.64 37.25 8.80
CA ALA A 331 3.51 37.20 9.73
C ALA A 331 2.71 35.90 9.57
N ASP A 332 2.45 35.47 8.33
CA ASP A 332 1.75 34.21 8.06
C ASP A 332 2.54 33.00 8.62
N LEU A 333 3.87 32.98 8.37
CA LEU A 333 4.75 31.93 8.89
C LEU A 333 4.86 31.94 10.42
N ALA A 334 4.90 33.13 11.03
CA ALA A 334 4.93 33.30 12.48
C ALA A 334 3.65 32.76 13.13
N GLN A 335 2.50 33.10 12.55
CA GLN A 335 1.20 32.60 12.98
C GLN A 335 1.11 31.08 12.86
N ALA A 336 1.50 30.50 11.72
CA ALA A 336 1.45 29.06 11.49
C ALA A 336 2.30 28.25 12.47
N LEU A 337 3.45 28.80 12.89
CA LEU A 337 4.37 28.12 13.81
C LEU A 337 4.20 28.53 15.28
N GLY A 338 3.25 29.41 15.60
CA GLY A 338 3.03 29.89 16.97
C GLY A 338 4.22 30.64 17.57
N VAL A 339 4.98 31.38 16.74
CA VAL A 339 6.13 32.18 17.16
C VAL A 339 5.95 33.65 16.77
N ASN A 340 6.85 34.53 17.22
CA ASN A 340 6.82 35.93 16.79
C ASN A 340 7.55 36.15 15.45
N VAL A 341 7.18 37.22 14.74
CA VAL A 341 7.80 37.61 13.45
C VAL A 341 9.31 37.77 13.55
N ARG A 342 9.81 38.34 14.65
CA ARG A 342 11.26 38.51 14.88
C ARG A 342 12.03 37.18 14.92
N THR A 343 11.38 36.10 15.37
CA THR A 343 11.96 34.75 15.35
C THR A 343 12.04 34.22 13.92
N ILE A 344 11.01 34.44 13.12
CA ILE A 344 11.00 34.07 11.69
C ILE A 344 12.08 34.83 10.93
N GLU A 345 12.23 36.13 11.16
CA GLU A 345 13.29 36.94 10.55
C GLU A 345 14.68 36.42 10.89
N ARG A 346 14.92 36.09 12.16
CA ARG A 346 16.22 35.53 12.61
C ARG A 346 16.51 34.18 11.94
N ASP A 347 15.51 33.31 11.84
CA ASP A 347 15.68 32.01 11.20
C ASP A 347 15.83 32.12 9.69
N SER A 348 15.12 33.04 9.06
CA SER A 348 15.25 33.37 7.63
C SER A 348 16.66 33.86 7.31
N ALA A 349 17.22 34.78 8.10
CA ALA A 349 18.60 35.26 7.94
C ALA A 349 19.64 34.14 8.15
N ALA A 350 19.39 33.21 9.08
CA ALA A 350 20.26 32.05 9.28
C ALA A 350 20.20 31.07 8.11
N LEU A 351 19.00 30.84 7.55
CA LEU A 351 18.80 30.00 6.37
C LEU A 351 19.41 30.62 5.10
N GLU A 352 19.36 31.96 4.97
CA GLU A 352 20.00 32.72 3.90
C GLU A 352 21.53 32.61 3.99
N THR A 353 22.10 32.78 5.19
CA THR A 353 23.54 32.55 5.45
C THR A 353 23.96 31.10 5.14
N ALA A 354 23.07 30.13 5.36
CA ALA A 354 23.31 28.72 5.05
C ALA A 354 23.11 28.35 3.57
N GLY A 355 22.80 29.32 2.69
CA GLY A 355 22.63 29.09 1.24
C GLY A 355 21.24 28.58 0.83
N THR A 356 20.26 28.59 1.73
CA THR A 356 18.88 28.14 1.48
C THR A 356 17.88 29.24 1.82
N PRO A 357 17.84 30.36 1.06
CA PRO A 357 16.95 31.48 1.38
C PRO A 357 15.47 31.06 1.32
N LEU A 358 14.68 31.55 2.27
CA LEU A 358 13.23 31.29 2.28
C LEU A 358 12.54 32.11 1.19
N PHE A 359 11.66 31.45 0.44
CA PHE A 359 10.77 32.12 -0.51
C PHE A 359 9.62 32.80 0.25
N THR A 360 9.70 34.12 0.42
CA THR A 360 8.67 34.92 1.10
C THR A 360 8.30 36.14 0.26
N ARG A 361 7.10 36.68 0.50
CA ARG A 361 6.68 37.96 -0.09
C ARG A 361 7.47 39.10 0.55
N ARG A 362 8.64 39.42 -0.01
CA ARG A 362 9.42 40.60 0.40
C ARG A 362 8.83 41.86 -0.25
N VAL A 363 8.63 42.90 0.54
CA VAL A 363 8.52 44.25 0.00
C VAL A 363 9.91 44.57 -0.53
N GLN A 364 10.07 44.72 -1.85
CA GLN A 364 11.28 45.34 -2.39
C GLN A 364 11.35 46.76 -1.83
N THR A 365 12.09 46.96 -0.75
CA THR A 365 12.57 48.29 -0.39
C THR A 365 13.40 48.74 -1.58
N LYS A 366 12.91 49.77 -2.29
CA LYS A 366 13.62 50.42 -3.40
C LYS A 366 15.10 50.49 -3.06
N GLN A 367 15.93 49.77 -3.80
CA GLN A 367 17.35 50.14 -3.91
C GLN A 367 17.36 51.58 -4.39
N ALA A 368 17.97 52.48 -3.60
CA ALA A 368 18.20 53.83 -4.04
C ALA A 368 19.01 53.75 -5.34
N PRO A 369 18.61 54.47 -6.41
CA PRO A 369 19.43 54.53 -7.60
C PRO A 369 20.77 55.16 -7.22
N GLU A 370 21.87 54.52 -7.64
CA GLU A 370 23.23 55.08 -7.60
C GLU A 370 23.33 56.37 -8.43
#